data_AF-A0A8X7MLA8-F1
#
_entry.id   AF-A0A8X7MLA8-F1
#
_cell.length_a   1.000
_cell.length_b   1.000
_cell.length_c   1.000
_cell.angle_alpha   90.00
_cell.angle_beta   90.00
_cell.angle_gamma   90.00
#
_symmetry.space_group_name_H-M   'P 1'
#
loop_
_entity.id
_entity.type
_entity.pdbx_description
1 polymer ?
#
loop_
_entity_poly.entity_id
_entity_poly.type
_entity_poly.pdbx_seq_one_letter_code
_entity_poly.pdbx_strand_id
1 'polypeptide(L)'
;MRILPRLNEDINEEWINDKTRFAYDGLKYQRLTTPLIRQGDRFVPASWPEALGTVAAGLAASGVKGDEIQAVAGALADTESLVVLKDLINSLGSDNLALDIVHLGLHGSRAATLQRRRNSTLRFLMRRQMPSPQFSRQSTTSPTHQRLCKSATSIRLGAWPMTILAAC
;
A
#
# COMPACT_ATOMS: atom_id res chain seq x y z
N MET A 1 0.82 -16.25 19.58
CA MET A 1 -0.30 -15.44 19.03
C MET A 1 -0.27 -15.58 17.51
N ARG A 2 -1.43 -15.59 16.82
CA ARG A 2 -1.53 -15.76 15.35
C ARG A 2 -2.60 -14.83 14.77
N ILE A 3 -2.51 -14.49 13.48
CA ILE A 3 -3.54 -13.72 12.75
C ILE A 3 -4.52 -14.69 12.09
N LEU A 4 -5.82 -14.52 12.35
CA LEU A 4 -6.90 -15.31 11.76
C LEU A 4 -7.86 -14.41 10.97
N PRO A 5 -8.48 -14.94 9.89
CA PRO A 5 -9.50 -14.21 9.15
C PRO A 5 -10.76 -13.99 10.00
N ARG A 6 -11.48 -12.91 9.70
CA ARG A 6 -12.89 -12.73 10.10
C ARG A 6 -13.78 -12.77 8.87
N LEU A 7 -15.02 -13.22 9.07
CA LEU A 7 -16.03 -13.26 8.02
C LEU A 7 -16.41 -11.83 7.61
N ASN A 8 -16.22 -11.50 6.34
CA ASN A 8 -16.73 -10.28 5.71
C ASN A 8 -16.97 -10.53 4.22
N GLU A 9 -18.24 -10.77 3.88
CA GLU A 9 -18.73 -11.14 2.55
C GLU A 9 -18.35 -10.18 1.43
N ASP A 10 -18.20 -8.89 1.73
CA ASP A 10 -17.99 -7.87 0.70
C ASP A 10 -16.52 -7.72 0.30
N ILE A 11 -15.60 -8.15 1.17
CA ILE A 11 -14.16 -8.03 0.96
C ILE A 11 -13.55 -9.41 0.79
N ASN A 12 -13.44 -10.15 1.90
CA ASN A 12 -12.59 -11.31 2.01
C ASN A 12 -13.32 -12.64 2.23
N GLU A 13 -14.65 -12.60 2.39
CA GLU A 13 -15.46 -13.73 2.83
C GLU A 13 -14.78 -14.31 4.10
N GLU A 14 -14.28 -15.53 4.07
CA GLU A 14 -13.53 -16.17 5.14
C GLU A 14 -12.00 -16.27 4.95
N TRP A 15 -11.40 -15.70 3.88
CA TRP A 15 -10.02 -15.99 3.49
C TRP A 15 -9.02 -14.84 3.70
N ILE A 16 -7.75 -15.19 3.95
CA ILE A 16 -6.59 -14.29 3.91
C ILE A 16 -5.41 -14.98 3.22
N ASN A 17 -4.50 -14.18 2.64
CA ASN A 17 -3.29 -14.69 2.00
C ASN A 17 -2.20 -15.06 3.02
N ASP A 18 -1.22 -15.84 2.59
CA ASP A 18 -0.12 -16.26 3.46
C ASP A 18 0.78 -15.09 3.88
N LYS A 19 0.92 -14.08 3.02
CA LYS A 19 1.64 -12.84 3.37
C LYS A 19 1.05 -12.19 4.62
N THR A 20 -0.26 -11.97 4.68
CA THR A 20 -0.91 -11.38 5.86
C THR A 20 -0.94 -12.36 7.03
N ARG A 21 -1.13 -13.67 6.78
CA ARG A 21 -1.19 -14.69 7.82
C ARG A 21 0.13 -14.81 8.60
N PHE A 22 1.27 -14.70 7.92
CA PHE A 22 2.59 -14.92 8.52
C PHE A 22 3.42 -13.62 8.72
N ALA A 23 2.94 -12.46 8.25
CA ALA A 23 3.66 -11.19 8.44
C ALA A 23 3.83 -10.73 9.90
N TYR A 24 3.04 -11.26 10.84
CA TYR A 24 3.14 -10.85 12.25
C TYR A 24 4.48 -11.17 12.89
N ASP A 25 5.23 -12.14 12.37
CA ASP A 25 6.54 -12.47 12.92
C ASP A 25 7.56 -11.35 12.65
N GLY A 26 7.49 -10.73 11.46
CA GLY A 26 8.31 -9.57 11.11
C GLY A 26 8.06 -8.36 12.02
N LEU A 27 6.88 -8.27 12.64
CA LEU A 27 6.59 -7.23 13.63
C LEU A 27 7.35 -7.42 14.94
N LYS A 28 8.08 -8.51 15.18
CA LYS A 28 8.92 -8.66 16.38
C LYS A 28 10.36 -8.22 16.14
N TYR A 29 10.84 -8.33 14.91
CA TYR A 29 12.25 -8.16 14.55
C TYR A 29 12.49 -6.82 13.85
N GLN A 30 13.72 -6.28 13.99
CA GLN A 30 14.17 -5.05 13.30
C GLN A 30 13.28 -3.82 13.50
N ARG A 31 12.69 -3.66 14.70
CA ARG A 31 11.92 -2.46 15.03
C ARG A 31 12.82 -1.27 15.34
N LEU A 32 12.47 -0.12 14.79
CA LEU A 32 12.97 1.17 15.25
C LEU A 32 12.23 1.53 16.54
N THR A 33 12.91 1.38 17.69
CA THR A 33 12.36 1.67 19.02
C THR A 33 12.77 3.04 19.54
N THR A 34 13.96 3.50 19.18
CA THR A 34 14.51 4.81 19.56
C THR A 34 14.83 5.62 18.32
N PRO A 35 14.68 6.97 18.36
CA PRO A 35 15.12 7.80 17.26
C PRO A 35 16.64 7.77 17.18
N LEU A 36 17.16 7.78 15.94
CA LEU A 36 18.57 7.65 15.64
C LEU A 36 19.04 8.88 14.84
N ILE A 37 20.14 9.50 15.25
CA ILE A 37 20.77 10.62 14.54
C ILE A 37 22.05 10.12 13.88
N ARG A 38 22.28 10.51 12.63
CA ARG A 38 23.51 10.17 11.92
C ARG A 38 24.66 11.08 12.38
N GLN A 39 25.72 10.49 12.92
CA GLN A 39 26.96 11.18 13.27
C GLN A 39 28.11 10.53 12.49
N GLY A 40 28.52 11.17 11.39
CA GLY A 40 29.49 10.62 10.45
C GLY A 40 28.97 9.36 9.75
N ASP A 41 29.63 8.23 10.01
CA ASP A 41 29.33 6.92 9.37
C ASP A 41 28.42 6.01 10.22
N ARG A 42 28.01 6.44 11.42
CA ARG A 42 27.19 5.63 12.33
C ARG A 42 25.92 6.35 12.78
N PHE A 43 24.93 5.57 13.18
CA PHE A 43 23.69 6.04 13.79
C PHE A 43 23.78 5.92 15.31
N VAL A 44 23.51 7.02 16.01
CA VAL A 44 23.57 7.11 17.48
C VAL A 44 22.15 7.30 18.01
N PRO A 45 21.74 6.58 19.08
CA PRO A 45 20.43 6.79 19.70
C PRO A 45 20.33 8.17 20.35
N ALA A 46 19.20 8.84 20.14
CA ALA A 46 18.93 10.18 20.63
C ALA A 46 17.59 10.26 21.39
N SER A 47 17.34 11.41 22.03
CA SER A 47 16.04 11.72 22.61
C SER A 47 15.09 12.34 21.57
N TRP A 48 13.77 12.26 21.81
CA TRP A 48 12.77 12.88 20.91
C TRP A 48 12.97 14.40 20.68
N PRO A 49 13.22 15.22 21.72
CA PRO A 49 13.45 16.65 21.54
C PRO A 49 14.70 16.94 20.70
N GLU A 50 15.77 16.17 20.91
CA GLU A 50 17.02 16.30 20.16
C GLU A 50 16.85 15.91 18.69
N ALA A 51 16.13 14.82 18.42
CA ALA A 51 15.86 14.36 17.06
C ALA A 51 15.03 15.40 16.27
N LEU A 52 13.95 15.92 16.86
CA LEU A 52 13.11 16.94 16.23
C LEU A 52 13.85 18.28 16.08
N GLY A 53 14.65 18.66 17.07
CA GLY A 53 15.51 19.84 17.00
C GLY A 53 16.52 19.74 15.85
N THR A 54 17.13 18.57 15.66
CA THR A 54 18.06 18.31 14.55
C THR A 54 17.37 18.39 13.18
N VAL A 55 16.15 17.87 13.06
CA VAL A 55 15.36 17.96 11.82
C VAL A 55 15.00 19.42 11.50
N ALA A 56 14.55 20.18 12.50
CA ALA A 56 14.22 21.60 12.33
C ALA A 56 15.45 22.44 11.96
N ALA A 57 16.59 22.19 12.61
CA ALA A 57 17.86 22.84 12.30
C ALA A 57 18.34 22.50 10.89
N GLY A 58 18.22 21.24 10.46
CA GLY A 58 18.56 20.80 9.10
C GLY A 58 17.69 21.46 8.03
N LEU A 59 16.39 21.58 8.30
CA LEU A 59 15.45 22.26 7.40
C LEU A 59 15.78 23.76 7.29
N ALA A 60 16.05 24.44 8.41
CA ALA A 60 16.43 25.85 8.42
C ALA A 60 17.79 26.10 7.75
N ALA A 61 18.77 25.22 7.99
CA ALA A 61 20.12 25.35 7.43
C ALA A 61 20.18 25.13 5.92
N SER A 62 19.29 24.29 5.38
CA SER A 62 19.27 24.00 3.95
C SER A 62 18.80 25.21 3.13
N GLY A 63 18.05 26.15 3.73
CA GLY A 63 17.59 27.38 3.06
C GLY A 63 16.69 27.14 1.83
N VAL A 64 16.19 25.90 1.72
CA VAL A 64 15.42 25.36 0.60
C VAL A 64 14.07 26.07 0.54
N LYS A 65 13.70 26.57 -0.64
CA LYS A 65 12.46 27.35 -0.85
C LYS A 65 11.62 26.70 -1.94
N GLY A 66 10.33 26.51 -1.65
CA GLY A 66 9.37 26.01 -2.61
C GLY A 66 9.54 24.52 -2.92
N ASP A 67 9.44 24.15 -4.20
CA ASP A 67 9.26 22.76 -4.66
C ASP A 67 10.47 21.82 -4.51
N GLU A 68 11.59 22.33 -3.98
CA GLU A 68 12.77 21.52 -3.66
C GLU A 68 12.54 20.59 -2.45
N ILE A 69 11.58 20.90 -1.58
CA ILE A 69 11.18 20.01 -0.48
C ILE A 69 10.27 18.93 -1.05
N GLN A 70 10.75 17.69 -1.03
CA GLN A 70 9.98 16.53 -1.45
C GLN A 70 9.60 15.67 -0.25
N ALA A 71 8.30 15.37 -0.12
CA ALA A 71 7.83 14.37 0.83
C ALA A 71 7.44 13.07 0.12
N VAL A 72 8.02 11.97 0.58
CA VAL A 72 7.77 10.62 0.05
C VAL A 72 7.06 9.78 1.10
N ALA A 73 5.90 9.24 0.76
CA ALA A 73 5.16 8.36 1.64
C ALA A 73 5.25 6.89 1.24
N GLY A 74 5.46 6.02 2.22
CA GLY A 74 5.52 4.57 2.05
C GLY A 74 4.13 3.94 1.89
N ALA A 75 4.11 2.69 1.39
CA ALA A 75 2.87 1.97 1.11
C ALA A 75 2.02 1.59 2.34
N LEU A 76 2.59 1.65 3.55
CA LEU A 76 1.94 1.30 4.81
C LEU A 76 1.53 2.51 5.65
N ALA A 77 1.59 3.73 5.11
CA ALA A 77 1.19 4.94 5.83
C ALA A 77 -0.34 5.09 5.87
N ASP A 78 -0.87 5.44 7.04
CA ASP A 78 -2.29 5.71 7.26
C ASP A 78 -2.73 7.06 6.66
N THR A 79 -4.04 7.24 6.47
CA THR A 79 -4.61 8.44 5.86
C THR A 79 -4.38 9.71 6.66
N GLU A 80 -4.41 9.62 7.98
CA GLU A 80 -4.23 10.71 8.92
C GLU A 80 -2.81 11.25 8.84
N SER A 81 -1.83 10.34 8.85
CA SER A 81 -0.41 10.65 8.69
C SER A 81 -0.13 11.31 7.34
N LEU A 82 -0.79 10.86 6.26
CA LEU A 82 -0.67 11.48 4.94
C LEU A 82 -1.23 12.90 4.89
N VAL A 83 -2.35 13.15 5.56
CA VAL A 83 -2.95 14.49 5.65
C VAL A 83 -2.05 15.43 6.45
N VAL A 84 -1.55 14.98 7.61
CA VAL A 84 -0.61 15.77 8.44
C VAL A 84 0.66 16.10 7.68
N LEU A 85 1.22 15.12 6.96
CA LEU A 85 2.42 15.33 6.13
C LEU A 85 2.14 16.34 5.02
N LYS A 86 1.01 16.23 4.33
CA LYS A 86 0.60 17.18 3.29
C LYS A 86 0.47 18.59 3.87
N ASP A 87 -0.23 18.75 4.99
CA ASP A 87 -0.46 20.06 5.60
C ASP A 87 0.87 20.69 6.07
N LEU A 88 1.79 19.89 6.62
CA LEU A 88 3.14 20.35 6.99
C LEU A 88 3.92 20.87 5.77
N ILE A 89 3.94 20.11 4.69
CA ILE A 89 4.72 20.43 3.48
C ILE A 89 4.13 21.65 2.76
N ASN A 90 2.80 21.77 2.76
CA ASN A 90 2.09 22.95 2.28
C ASN A 90 2.41 24.19 3.13
N SER A 91 2.52 24.05 4.46
CA SER A 91 2.89 25.15 5.36
C SER A 91 4.32 25.67 5.12
N LEU A 92 5.19 24.81 4.59
CA LEU A 92 6.55 25.15 4.15
C LEU A 92 6.60 25.74 2.74
N GLY A 93 5.46 25.87 2.05
CA GLY A 93 5.34 26.48 0.72
C GLY A 93 5.68 25.55 -0.44
N SER A 94 5.61 24.23 -0.24
CA SER A 94 5.93 23.22 -1.25
C SER A 94 4.73 22.30 -1.52
N ASP A 95 4.56 21.86 -2.77
CA ASP A 95 3.44 21.01 -3.19
C ASP A 95 3.91 19.62 -3.68
N ASN A 96 5.20 19.32 -3.53
CA ASN A 96 5.89 18.15 -4.10
C ASN A 96 5.74 16.91 -3.21
N LEU A 97 4.64 16.19 -3.42
CA LEU A 97 4.29 14.95 -2.74
C LEU A 97 4.43 13.75 -3.67
N ALA A 98 5.14 12.72 -3.22
CA ALA A 98 5.33 11.47 -3.95
C ALA A 98 4.97 10.25 -3.09
N LEU A 99 4.55 9.18 -3.77
CA LEU A 99 4.44 7.85 -3.17
C LEU A 99 5.65 7.03 -3.62
N ASP A 100 6.16 6.18 -2.74
CA ASP A 100 7.29 5.28 -3.02
C ASP A 100 6.96 4.21 -4.09
N ILE A 101 5.68 4.06 -4.43
CA ILE A 101 5.24 3.14 -5.47
C ILE A 101 5.55 3.76 -6.84
N VAL A 102 6.41 3.09 -7.61
CA VAL A 102 6.70 3.45 -9.01
C VAL A 102 5.39 3.51 -9.79
N HIS A 103 4.95 4.72 -10.10
CA HIS A 103 3.89 4.91 -11.06
C HIS A 103 4.49 4.70 -12.45
N LEU A 104 3.95 3.75 -13.22
CA LEU A 104 4.22 3.67 -14.65
C LEU A 104 3.67 4.95 -15.31
N GLY A 105 4.50 6.00 -15.33
CA GLY A 105 4.44 7.13 -16.25
C GLY A 105 3.08 7.84 -16.41
N LEU A 106 2.48 8.37 -15.35
CA LEU A 106 1.50 9.45 -15.47
C LEU A 106 1.90 10.60 -14.54
N HIS A 107 2.77 11.46 -15.04
CA HIS A 107 2.89 12.81 -14.50
C HIS A 107 1.55 13.54 -14.72
N GLY A 108 1.03 14.14 -13.66
CA GLY A 108 0.01 15.18 -13.77
C GLY A 108 -1.41 14.67 -13.97
N SER A 109 -2.10 14.38 -12.86
CA SER A 109 -3.44 14.94 -12.62
C SER A 109 -3.94 14.54 -11.24
N ARG A 110 -4.12 15.54 -10.37
CA ARG A 110 -4.86 15.47 -9.10
C ARG A 110 -6.33 14.96 -9.29
N ALA A 111 -6.76 14.71 -10.53
CA ALA A 111 -8.07 14.19 -10.92
C ALA A 111 -8.17 12.65 -11.04
N ALA A 112 -7.08 11.89 -10.88
CA ALA A 112 -7.12 10.44 -11.03
C ALA A 112 -7.69 9.66 -9.82
N THR A 113 -8.21 10.35 -8.79
CA THR A 113 -8.87 9.69 -7.64
C THR A 113 -10.08 8.87 -8.09
N LEU A 114 -10.73 9.25 -9.20
CA LEU A 114 -11.88 8.52 -9.76
C LEU A 114 -11.48 7.28 -10.57
N GLN A 115 -10.27 7.23 -11.13
CA GLN A 115 -9.78 6.08 -11.90
C GLN A 115 -9.26 4.96 -11.00
N ARG A 116 -8.93 5.29 -9.73
CA ARG A 116 -8.31 4.35 -8.77
C ARG A 116 -9.30 3.69 -7.82
N ARG A 117 -10.51 4.23 -7.66
CA ARG A 117 -11.62 3.40 -7.19
C ARG A 117 -11.92 2.43 -8.32
N ARG A 118 -11.74 1.13 -8.07
CA ARG A 118 -12.51 0.15 -8.83
C ARG A 118 -13.98 0.50 -8.51
N ASN A 119 -14.63 1.29 -9.37
CA ASN A 119 -16.01 1.79 -9.21
C ASN A 119 -17.07 0.68 -9.31
N SER A 120 -16.65 -0.54 -9.02
CA SER A 120 -17.43 -1.74 -8.96
C SER A 120 -17.04 -2.36 -7.64
N THR A 121 -17.99 -2.51 -6.72
CA THR A 121 -17.82 -3.36 -5.54
C THR A 121 -17.19 -4.68 -5.98
N LEU A 122 -16.45 -5.38 -5.12
CA LEU A 122 -15.88 -6.69 -5.51
C LEU A 122 -16.95 -7.64 -6.05
N ARG A 123 -18.22 -7.51 -5.61
CA ARG A 123 -19.40 -8.15 -6.20
C ARG A 123 -19.67 -7.74 -7.65
N PHE A 124 -19.55 -6.46 -7.99
CA PHE A 124 -19.84 -5.93 -9.32
C PHE A 124 -18.73 -6.27 -10.35
N LEU A 125 -17.47 -6.41 -9.92
CA LEU A 125 -16.38 -6.88 -10.80
C LEU A 125 -16.64 -8.27 -11.41
N MET A 126 -17.51 -9.06 -10.78
CA MET A 126 -17.92 -10.39 -11.26
C MET A 126 -18.71 -10.34 -12.58
N ARG A 127 -19.29 -9.18 -12.97
CA ARG A 127 -20.08 -9.02 -14.20
C ARG A 127 -19.29 -8.54 -15.42
N ARG A 128 -18.01 -8.20 -15.29
CA ARG A 128 -17.17 -7.75 -16.42
C ARG A 128 -16.05 -8.75 -16.71
N GLN A 129 -15.77 -8.92 -18.01
CA GLN A 129 -14.82 -9.87 -18.60
C GLN A 129 -13.42 -9.88 -17.97
N MET A 130 -12.80 -11.07 -18.05
CA MET A 130 -11.53 -11.48 -17.46
C MET A 130 -10.38 -10.45 -17.65
N PRO A 131 -9.61 -10.13 -16.59
CA PRO A 131 -8.36 -9.39 -16.73
C PRO A 131 -7.26 -10.23 -17.39
N SER A 132 -6.26 -9.57 -17.97
CA SER A 132 -5.13 -10.20 -18.68
C SER A 132 -4.30 -11.16 -17.78
N PRO A 133 -3.67 -12.21 -18.35
CA PRO A 133 -3.20 -13.38 -17.58
C PRO A 133 -2.02 -13.11 -16.64
N GLN A 134 -1.23 -12.06 -16.89
CA GLN A 134 0.06 -11.86 -16.24
C GLN A 134 -0.01 -11.09 -14.91
N PHE A 135 -1.10 -10.35 -14.66
CA PHE A 135 -1.17 -9.42 -13.53
C PHE A 135 -1.81 -10.00 -12.26
N SER A 136 -2.45 -11.17 -12.36
CA SER A 136 -3.44 -11.63 -11.37
C SER A 136 -2.89 -12.50 -10.22
N ARG A 137 -1.74 -13.16 -10.38
CA ARG A 137 -1.21 -14.05 -9.33
C ARG A 137 -0.30 -13.36 -8.32
N GLN A 138 0.68 -12.56 -8.77
CA GLN A 138 1.71 -12.02 -7.86
C GLN A 138 1.27 -10.76 -7.10
N SER A 139 0.51 -9.87 -7.75
CA SER A 139 -0.03 -8.66 -7.11
C SER A 139 -1.33 -8.91 -6.35
N THR A 140 -2.06 -9.98 -6.73
CA THR A 140 -3.45 -10.22 -6.31
C THR A 140 -3.69 -11.64 -5.80
N THR A 141 -2.79 -12.23 -5.00
CA THR A 141 -3.19 -13.27 -4.02
C THR A 141 -4.19 -12.76 -2.95
N SER A 142 -4.67 -11.53 -3.10
CA SER A 142 -5.79 -10.94 -2.37
C SER A 142 -7.09 -11.75 -2.55
N PRO A 143 -8.07 -11.61 -1.63
CA PRO A 143 -9.38 -12.25 -1.73
C PRO A 143 -10.11 -12.04 -3.07
N THR A 144 -9.75 -10.99 -3.81
CA THR A 144 -10.22 -10.73 -5.18
C THR A 144 -9.93 -11.88 -6.15
N HIS A 145 -8.72 -12.46 -6.16
CA HIS A 145 -8.38 -13.56 -7.08
C HIS A 145 -9.06 -14.86 -6.66
N GLN A 146 -9.17 -15.12 -5.35
CA GLN A 146 -9.90 -16.28 -4.84
C GLN A 146 -11.39 -16.20 -5.23
N ARG A 147 -11.99 -15.01 -5.14
CA ARG A 147 -13.37 -14.81 -5.59
C ARG A 147 -13.52 -14.98 -7.10
N LEU A 148 -12.57 -14.48 -7.90
CA LEU A 148 -12.52 -14.74 -9.34
C LEU A 148 -12.46 -16.26 -9.63
N CYS A 149 -11.59 -17.01 -8.95
CA CYS A 149 -11.53 -18.47 -9.07
C CYS A 149 -12.85 -19.16 -8.67
N LYS A 150 -13.45 -18.80 -7.52
CA LYS A 150 -14.75 -19.33 -7.09
C LYS A 150 -15.84 -19.09 -8.16
N SER A 151 -15.90 -17.88 -8.71
CA SER A 151 -16.86 -17.52 -9.77
C SER A 151 -16.63 -18.31 -11.07
N ALA A 152 -15.37 -18.53 -11.46
CA ALA A 152 -15.03 -19.30 -12.65
C ALA A 152 -15.40 -20.79 -12.51
N THR A 153 -15.34 -21.35 -11.30
CA THR A 153 -15.80 -22.72 -11.01
C THR A 153 -17.33 -22.82 -11.03
N SER A 154 -18.05 -21.81 -10.51
CA SER A 154 -19.52 -21.77 -10.54
C SER A 154 -20.07 -21.66 -11.96
N ILE A 155 -19.41 -20.91 -12.85
CA ILE A 155 -19.81 -20.76 -14.26
C ILE A 155 -19.61 -22.08 -15.04
N ARG A 156 -18.56 -22.86 -14.73
CA ARG A 156 -18.31 -24.17 -15.39
C ARG A 156 -19.32 -25.25 -15.00
N LEU A 157 -20.01 -25.13 -13.87
CA LEU A 157 -21.05 -26.08 -13.47
C LEU A 157 -22.37 -25.89 -14.24
N GLY A 158 -22.55 -24.78 -14.96
CA GLY A 158 -23.76 -24.47 -15.72
C GLY A 158 -23.65 -24.61 -17.24
N ALA A 159 -22.47 -24.89 -17.80
CA ALA A 159 -22.27 -24.92 -19.25
C ALA A 159 -21.11 -25.85 -19.66
N TRP A 160 -21.49 -27.03 -20.17
CA TRP A 160 -20.73 -27.95 -21.03
C TRP A 160 -19.53 -28.72 -20.43
N PRO A 161 -19.41 -30.04 -20.70
CA PRO A 161 -18.27 -30.84 -20.28
C PRO A 161 -17.17 -30.77 -21.35
N MET A 162 -16.09 -30.03 -21.12
CA MET A 162 -14.81 -30.29 -21.79
C MET A 162 -13.63 -29.91 -20.90
N THR A 163 -13.01 -30.96 -20.36
CA THR A 163 -11.57 -31.16 -20.21
C THR A 163 -10.70 -29.89 -20.27
N ILE A 164 -10.46 -29.27 -19.11
CA ILE A 164 -9.23 -28.51 -18.88
C ILE A 164 -8.62 -29.09 -17.62
N LEU A 165 -7.49 -29.76 -17.82
CA LEU A 165 -6.61 -30.32 -16.80
C LEU A 165 -6.49 -29.37 -15.61
N ALA A 166 -6.67 -29.97 -14.43
CA ALA A 166 -6.30 -29.40 -13.16
C ALA A 166 -4.81 -29.02 -13.17
N ALA A 167 -4.54 -27.73 -12.95
CA ALA A 167 -3.32 -27.26 -12.33
C ALA A 167 -3.77 -26.39 -11.14
N CYS A 168 -4.19 -27.10 -10.09
CA CYS A 168 -4.28 -26.54 -8.75
C CYS A 168 -2.87 -26.43 -8.18
#